data_AF-A0A832VXV5-F1
#
_entry.id   AF-A0A832VXV5-F1
#
_cell.length_a   1.000
_cell.length_b   1.000
_cell.length_c   1.000
_cell.angle_alpha   90.00
_cell.angle_beta   90.00
_cell.angle_gamma   90.00
#
_symmetry.space_group_name_H-M   'P 1'
#
loop_
_entity.id
_entity.type
_entity.pdbx_description
1 polymer ?
#
loop_
_entity_poly.entity_id
_entity_poly.type
_entity_poly.pdbx_seq_one_letter_code
_entity_poly.pdbx_strand_id
1 'polypeptide(L)'
;MRRIRVRNPELERAYIPRISPSERLVARVLVNNPLCGHNALISAQLTPQGSIRVGVKSGCRLIERMVELLPEFTTADLRYVNAGGMYDAVAEARVHSNCLIPPAIIAACMIATGLIEKKRAESAPPTTIHLAPERKQGTRPATGSSKVRVHETLGECTTLIRAKQKDDVVITRIKSNCEDVVAFGEEVSELSVSSLCRANPEGMLEAAEDVGLSPFSFVPPALMTACWIAAGMVAQGLIEGMEPQTVVFMPRDEEVH
;
A
#
# COMPACT_ATOMS: atom_id res chain seq x y z
N MET A 1 -28.95 11.65 -1.58
CA MET A 1 -28.52 10.48 -0.80
C MET A 1 -28.75 9.21 -1.62
N ARG A 2 -27.72 8.71 -2.30
CA ARG A 2 -27.81 7.43 -3.02
C ARG A 2 -27.66 6.30 -2.00
N ARG A 3 -28.68 5.45 -1.89
CA ARG A 3 -28.62 4.21 -1.10
C ARG A 3 -27.68 3.24 -1.82
N ILE A 4 -26.48 3.07 -1.30
CA ILE A 4 -25.62 1.95 -1.69
C ILE A 4 -26.22 0.70 -1.05
N ARG A 5 -26.77 -0.19 -1.88
CA ARG A 5 -27.12 -1.56 -1.50
C ARG A 5 -26.41 -2.48 -2.48
N VAL A 6 -25.40 -3.20 -1.99
CA VAL A 6 -25.40 -4.67 -2.00
C VAL A 6 -24.62 -5.12 -0.76
N ARG A 7 -25.32 -5.40 0.35
CA ARG A 7 -24.79 -6.26 1.42
C ARG A 7 -25.07 -7.68 0.97
N ASN A 8 -24.04 -8.47 0.67
CA ASN A 8 -24.20 -9.91 0.48
C ASN A 8 -24.10 -10.60 1.86
N PRO A 9 -25.22 -11.06 2.45
CA PRO A 9 -25.24 -11.62 3.81
C PRO A 9 -24.53 -12.99 3.89
N GLU A 10 -24.30 -13.65 2.75
CA GLU A 10 -23.57 -14.92 2.70
C GLU A 10 -22.06 -14.71 2.92
N LEU A 11 -21.53 -13.59 2.43
CA LEU A 11 -20.15 -13.18 2.65
C LEU A 11 -19.89 -12.77 4.12
N GLU A 12 -20.90 -12.34 4.88
CA GLU A 12 -20.79 -12.08 6.33
C GLU A 12 -20.74 -13.38 7.17
N ARG A 13 -21.28 -14.50 6.65
CA ARG A 13 -21.35 -15.77 7.39
C ARG A 13 -20.21 -16.75 7.06
N ALA A 14 -19.47 -16.53 5.97
CA ALA A 14 -18.74 -17.61 5.30
C ALA A 14 -17.28 -17.85 5.72
N TYR A 15 -16.65 -17.06 6.58
CA TYR A 15 -15.24 -17.34 6.91
C TYR A 15 -14.81 -16.90 8.32
N ILE A 16 -15.12 -17.76 9.30
CA ILE A 16 -14.28 -17.88 10.49
C ILE A 16 -13.39 -19.09 10.21
N PRO A 17 -12.10 -18.91 9.86
CA PRO A 17 -11.24 -20.05 9.62
C PRO A 17 -11.20 -20.88 10.91
N ARG A 18 -11.42 -22.20 10.80
CA ARG A 18 -11.33 -23.15 11.91
C ARG A 18 -9.85 -23.32 12.29
N ILE A 19 -9.21 -22.26 12.75
CA ILE A 19 -7.82 -22.26 13.17
C ILE A 19 -7.80 -22.73 14.63
N SER A 20 -6.97 -23.74 14.92
CA SER A 20 -6.83 -24.23 16.28
C SER A 20 -6.29 -23.10 17.20
N PRO A 21 -6.71 -23.01 18.48
CA PRO A 21 -6.20 -21.99 19.42
C PRO A 21 -4.67 -21.96 19.58
N SER A 22 -3.99 -23.05 19.19
CA SER A 22 -2.54 -23.24 19.14
C SER A 22 -1.85 -22.62 17.92
N GLU A 23 -2.58 -22.43 16.81
CA GLU A 23 -2.07 -21.83 15.56
C GLU A 23 -2.43 -20.35 15.47
N ARG A 24 -2.18 -19.58 16.53
CA ARG A 24 -2.33 -18.12 16.48
C ARG A 24 -1.39 -17.59 15.40
N LEU A 25 -1.90 -17.39 14.19
CA LEU A 25 -1.16 -16.90 13.03
C LEU A 25 -0.73 -15.47 13.32
N VAL A 26 0.49 -15.34 13.84
CA VAL A 26 1.19 -14.07 13.84
C VAL A 26 1.79 -13.92 12.45
N ALA A 27 1.33 -12.91 11.72
CA ALA A 27 1.97 -12.44 10.50
C ALA A 27 2.97 -11.34 10.87
N ARG A 28 4.14 -11.33 10.22
CA ARG A 28 5.15 -10.29 10.38
C ARG A 28 5.52 -9.75 9.01
N VAL A 29 5.57 -8.43 8.88
CA VAL A 29 5.88 -7.74 7.63
C VAL A 29 6.93 -6.68 7.92
N LEU A 30 8.05 -6.75 7.22
CA LEU A 30 9.11 -5.74 7.25
C LEU A 30 8.92 -4.80 6.08
N VAL A 31 8.84 -3.51 6.38
CA VAL A 31 8.80 -2.44 5.38
C VAL A 31 10.10 -1.66 5.45
N ASN A 32 10.79 -1.57 4.32
CA ASN A 32 11.93 -0.68 4.12
C ASN A 32 11.51 0.43 3.16
N ASN A 33 11.50 1.68 3.64
CA ASN A 33 11.16 2.84 2.84
C ASN A 33 12.30 3.85 2.82
N PRO A 34 13.29 3.68 1.93
CA PRO A 34 14.44 4.58 1.84
C PRO A 34 14.04 6.00 1.40
N LEU A 35 12.86 6.19 0.81
CA LEU A 35 12.38 7.52 0.39
C LEU A 35 12.18 8.47 1.57
N CYS A 36 11.67 7.96 2.70
CA CYS A 36 11.57 8.73 3.94
C CYS A 36 12.62 8.34 4.99
N GLY A 37 13.47 7.35 4.69
CA GLY A 37 14.55 6.87 5.56
C GLY A 37 14.07 6.06 6.78
N HIS A 38 12.81 5.62 6.80
CA HIS A 38 12.24 4.88 7.92
C HIS A 38 11.90 3.44 7.55
N ASN A 39 12.19 2.54 8.49
CA ASN A 39 11.78 1.15 8.43
C ASN A 39 10.68 0.89 9.46
N ALA A 40 9.91 -0.16 9.23
CA ALA A 40 8.95 -0.63 10.22
C ALA A 40 8.80 -2.16 10.19
N LEU A 41 8.68 -2.73 11.39
CA LEU A 41 8.25 -4.11 11.57
C LEU A 41 6.79 -4.11 12.03
N ILE A 42 5.93 -4.66 11.19
CA ILE A 42 4.50 -4.81 11.44
C ILE A 42 4.24 -6.24 11.91
N SER A 43 3.36 -6.40 12.89
CA SER A 43 2.83 -7.69 13.33
C SER A 43 1.31 -7.64 13.37
N ALA A 44 0.66 -8.69 12.91
CA ALA A 44 -0.79 -8.85 13.03
C ALA A 44 -1.14 -10.23 13.60
N GLN A 45 -2.18 -10.28 14.43
CA GLN A 45 -2.63 -11.50 15.10
C GLN A 45 -4.15 -11.53 15.22
N LEU A 46 -4.79 -12.57 14.68
CA LEU A 46 -6.22 -12.85 14.94
C LEU A 46 -6.41 -13.32 16.39
N THR A 47 -7.28 -12.63 17.13
CA THR A 47 -7.63 -12.94 18.52
C THR A 47 -8.70 -14.03 18.57
N PRO A 48 -8.86 -14.74 19.71
CA PRO A 48 -9.97 -15.68 19.90
C PRO A 48 -11.37 -15.06 19.76
N GLN A 49 -11.48 -13.74 19.92
CA GLN A 49 -12.72 -12.98 19.80
C GLN A 49 -13.06 -12.62 18.33
N GLY A 50 -12.18 -12.95 17.38
CA GLY A 50 -12.37 -12.66 15.96
C GLY A 50 -11.89 -11.28 15.52
N SER A 51 -11.28 -10.50 16.43
CA SER A 51 -10.64 -9.23 16.12
C SER A 51 -9.16 -9.41 15.78
N ILE A 52 -8.55 -8.42 15.13
CA ILE A 52 -7.14 -8.49 14.70
C ILE A 52 -6.36 -7.44 15.47
N ARG A 53 -5.38 -7.91 16.25
CA ARG A 53 -4.43 -7.03 16.94
C ARG A 53 -3.28 -6.70 16.00
N VAL A 54 -3.05 -5.42 15.78
CA VAL A 54 -1.91 -4.91 15.02
C VAL A 54 -0.88 -4.31 15.99
N GLY A 55 0.39 -4.58 15.73
CA GLY A 55 1.51 -3.93 16.39
C GLY A 55 2.51 -3.45 15.35
N VAL A 56 3.08 -2.26 15.54
CA VAL A 56 4.08 -1.69 14.63
C VAL A 56 5.25 -1.18 15.45
N LYS A 57 6.46 -1.56 15.07
CA LYS A 57 7.71 -0.98 15.56
C LYS A 57 8.31 -0.15 14.44
N SER A 58 8.40 1.16 14.63
CA SER A 58 9.00 2.09 13.65
C SER A 58 9.69 3.23 14.37
N GLY A 59 10.71 3.85 13.75
CA GLY A 59 11.28 5.11 14.22
C GLY A 59 10.48 6.35 13.81
N CYS A 60 9.40 6.18 13.01
CA CYS A 60 8.62 7.30 12.50
C CYS A 60 7.47 7.67 13.44
N ARG A 61 7.54 8.86 14.04
CA ARG A 61 6.50 9.38 14.95
C ARG A 61 5.11 9.49 14.33
N LEU A 62 5.03 9.73 13.02
CA LEU A 62 3.73 9.77 12.32
C LEU A 62 3.09 8.39 12.26
N ILE A 63 3.90 7.33 12.12
CA ILE A 63 3.42 5.95 12.13
C ILE A 63 3.02 5.51 13.54
N GLU A 64 3.77 5.90 14.56
CA GLU A 64 3.40 5.67 15.96
C GLU A 64 2.02 6.29 16.26
N ARG A 65 1.84 7.58 15.91
CA ARG A 65 0.55 8.26 16.06
C ARG A 65 -0.56 7.60 15.24
N MET A 66 -0.28 7.19 14.00
CA MET A 66 -1.27 6.51 13.15
C MET A 66 -1.75 5.22 13.82
N VAL A 67 -0.84 4.45 14.41
CA VAL A 67 -1.15 3.17 15.09
C VAL A 67 -2.03 3.39 16.32
N GLU A 68 -1.82 4.46 17.07
CA GLU A 68 -2.68 4.85 18.21
C GLU A 68 -4.12 5.18 17.78
N LEU A 69 -4.30 5.62 16.55
CA LEU A 69 -5.60 5.96 15.96
C LEU A 69 -6.25 4.78 15.23
N LEU A 70 -5.54 3.65 15.07
CA LEU A 70 -6.09 2.51 14.36
C LEU A 70 -7.24 1.90 15.16
N PRO A 71 -8.39 1.67 14.52
CA PRO A 71 -9.46 0.92 15.13
C PRO A 71 -9.11 -0.57 15.19
N GLU A 72 -9.93 -1.30 15.93
CA GLU A 72 -9.86 -2.75 15.95
C GLU A 72 -10.40 -3.30 14.62
N PHE A 73 -9.59 -4.08 13.91
CA PHE A 73 -9.98 -4.68 12.63
C PHE A 73 -10.70 -6.00 12.84
N THR A 74 -11.64 -6.31 11.95
CA THR A 74 -12.22 -7.65 11.77
C THR A 74 -11.85 -8.20 10.40
N THR A 75 -12.00 -9.51 10.20
CA THR A 75 -11.81 -10.14 8.89
C THR A 75 -12.75 -9.57 7.82
N ALA A 76 -13.93 -9.07 8.20
CA ALA A 76 -14.89 -8.48 7.26
C ALA A 76 -14.39 -7.13 6.71
N ASP A 77 -13.67 -6.36 7.53
CA ASP A 77 -13.13 -5.05 7.14
C ASP A 77 -12.04 -5.16 6.08
N LEU A 78 -11.28 -6.26 6.06
CA LEU A 78 -10.16 -6.50 5.16
C LEU A 78 -10.55 -6.67 3.68
N ARG A 79 -11.83 -6.49 3.35
CA ARG A 79 -12.35 -6.56 1.97
C ARG A 79 -12.38 -5.21 1.28
N TYR A 80 -12.22 -4.13 2.03
CA TYR A 80 -12.36 -2.75 1.56
C TYR A 80 -11.00 -2.06 1.55
N VAL A 81 -10.77 -1.18 0.57
CA VAL A 81 -9.53 -0.39 0.45
C VAL A 81 -9.33 0.45 1.71
N ASN A 82 -10.38 1.09 2.22
CA ASN A 82 -10.36 1.73 3.53
C ASN A 82 -10.74 0.75 4.66
N ALA A 83 -10.05 -0.38 4.73
CA ALA A 83 -10.29 -1.43 5.72
C ALA A 83 -10.34 -0.83 7.13
N GLY A 84 -11.50 -0.93 7.78
CA GLY A 84 -11.73 -0.44 9.13
C GLY A 84 -11.53 1.07 9.33
N GLY A 85 -11.37 1.89 8.30
CA GLY A 85 -10.99 3.31 8.46
C GLY A 85 -9.48 3.55 8.57
N MET A 86 -8.65 2.61 8.08
CA MET A 86 -7.18 2.74 7.99
C MET A 86 -6.75 4.10 7.44
N TYR A 87 -7.34 4.55 6.33
CA TYR A 87 -6.92 5.78 5.68
C TYR A 87 -7.49 7.04 6.34
N ASP A 88 -8.52 6.91 7.17
CA ASP A 88 -8.96 7.98 8.06
C ASP A 88 -7.91 8.22 9.16
N ALA A 89 -7.36 7.14 9.73
CA ALA A 89 -6.24 7.21 10.68
C ALA A 89 -4.96 7.76 10.03
N VAL A 90 -4.66 7.39 8.78
CA VAL A 90 -3.55 7.97 7.97
C VAL A 90 -3.72 9.47 7.83
N ALA A 91 -4.92 9.93 7.46
CA ALA A 91 -5.23 11.35 7.28
C ALA A 91 -5.09 12.13 8.59
N GLU A 92 -5.65 11.62 9.69
CA GLU A 92 -5.60 12.25 11.01
C GLU A 92 -4.16 12.30 11.56
N ALA A 93 -3.38 11.24 11.38
CA ALA A 93 -1.97 11.20 11.74
C ALA A 93 -1.06 12.02 10.81
N ARG A 94 -1.59 12.50 9.67
CA ARG A 94 -0.85 13.19 8.61
C ARG A 94 0.28 12.35 8.01
N VAL A 95 0.06 11.04 7.92
CA VAL A 95 0.95 10.15 7.19
C VAL A 95 0.80 10.43 5.70
N HIS A 96 1.93 10.53 5.00
CA HIS A 96 1.95 10.83 3.58
C HIS A 96 1.39 9.66 2.74
N SER A 97 0.72 9.98 1.63
CA SER A 97 0.00 9.01 0.78
C SER A 97 0.88 8.04 0.01
N ASN A 98 2.19 8.29 -0.10
CA ASN A 98 3.17 7.32 -0.61
C ASN A 98 3.76 6.40 0.48
N CYS A 99 3.25 6.44 1.71
CA CYS A 99 3.71 5.53 2.76
C CYS A 99 3.27 4.09 2.47
N LEU A 100 4.18 3.12 2.63
CA LEU A 100 3.88 1.70 2.41
C LEU A 100 3.29 1.00 3.65
N ILE A 101 3.29 1.66 4.80
CA ILE A 101 2.82 1.06 6.05
C ILE A 101 1.33 0.71 6.00
N PRO A 102 0.42 1.58 5.54
CA PRO A 102 -1.02 1.25 5.51
C PRO A 102 -1.35 -0.03 4.73
N PRO A 103 -0.96 -0.19 3.44
CA PRO A 103 -1.21 -1.44 2.72
C PRO A 103 -0.45 -2.63 3.30
N ALA A 104 0.73 -2.43 3.90
CA ALA A 104 1.46 -3.51 4.57
C ALA A 104 0.77 -4.00 5.86
N ILE A 105 0.11 -3.12 6.62
CA ILE A 105 -0.73 -3.53 7.76
C ILE A 105 -1.91 -4.37 7.26
N ILE A 106 -2.60 -3.93 6.20
CA ILE A 106 -3.72 -4.69 5.63
C ILE A 106 -3.24 -6.07 5.16
N ALA A 107 -2.10 -6.15 4.46
CA ALA A 107 -1.50 -7.42 4.06
C ALA A 107 -1.19 -8.33 5.27
N ALA A 108 -0.60 -7.78 6.33
CA ALA A 108 -0.33 -8.51 7.56
C ALA A 108 -1.62 -9.07 8.18
N CYS A 109 -2.68 -8.26 8.24
CA CYS A 109 -3.99 -8.67 8.75
C CYS A 109 -4.62 -9.79 7.89
N MET A 110 -4.51 -9.71 6.57
CA MET A 110 -5.01 -10.74 5.66
C MET A 110 -4.25 -12.06 5.81
N ILE A 111 -2.93 -12.01 6.03
CA ILE A 111 -2.13 -13.20 6.33
C ILE A 111 -2.50 -13.78 7.70
N ALA A 112 -2.65 -12.93 8.73
CA ALA A 112 -2.99 -13.36 10.08
C ALA A 112 -4.39 -13.99 10.18
N THR A 113 -5.30 -13.61 9.27
CA THR A 113 -6.65 -14.17 9.17
C THR A 113 -6.75 -15.36 8.21
N GLY A 114 -5.66 -15.73 7.53
CA GLY A 114 -5.66 -16.81 6.55
C GLY A 114 -6.34 -16.49 5.22
N LEU A 115 -6.74 -15.24 4.99
CA LEU A 115 -7.20 -14.76 3.67
C LEU A 115 -6.07 -14.81 2.63
N ILE A 116 -4.82 -14.65 3.10
CA ILE A 116 -3.61 -14.92 2.33
C ILE A 116 -2.89 -16.07 3.01
N GLU A 117 -2.52 -17.09 2.24
CA GLU A 117 -1.78 -18.23 2.77
C GLU A 117 -0.39 -17.80 3.26
N LYS A 118 -0.12 -18.04 4.54
CA LYS A 118 1.13 -17.64 5.19
C LYS A 118 2.37 -18.20 4.51
N LYS A 119 2.38 -19.49 4.17
CA LYS A 119 3.51 -20.14 3.48
C LYS A 119 3.79 -19.51 2.13
N ARG A 120 2.73 -19.22 1.36
CA ARG A 120 2.85 -18.50 0.09
C ARG A 120 3.48 -17.14 0.31
N ALA A 121 3.02 -16.38 1.30
CA ALA A 121 3.56 -15.06 1.60
C ALA A 121 5.04 -15.09 1.99
N GLU A 122 5.43 -16.00 2.90
CA GLU A 122 6.83 -16.17 3.34
C GLU A 122 7.76 -16.62 2.21
N SER A 123 7.25 -17.41 1.26
CA SER A 123 8.00 -17.85 0.08
C SER A 123 8.05 -16.82 -1.06
N ALA A 124 7.22 -15.78 -0.99
CA ALA A 124 7.13 -14.78 -2.04
C ALA A 124 8.37 -13.88 -2.01
N PRO A 125 8.89 -13.46 -3.17
CA PRO A 125 9.91 -12.43 -3.20
C PRO A 125 9.36 -11.12 -2.59
N PRO A 126 10.24 -10.16 -2.22
CA PRO A 126 9.80 -8.86 -1.74
C PRO A 126 8.91 -8.15 -2.77
N THR A 127 7.84 -7.53 -2.30
CA THR A 127 7.16 -6.50 -3.10
C THR A 127 8.08 -5.31 -3.21
N THR A 128 8.29 -4.77 -4.40
CA THR A 128 9.26 -3.70 -4.64
C THR A 128 8.64 -2.51 -5.37
N ILE A 129 9.05 -1.30 -4.98
CA ILE A 129 8.79 -0.05 -5.72
C ILE A 129 10.14 0.58 -6.02
N HIS A 130 10.42 0.81 -7.31
CA HIS A 130 11.67 1.42 -7.74
C HIS A 130 11.46 2.37 -8.90
N LEU A 131 12.38 3.33 -9.04
CA LEU A 131 12.49 4.12 -10.25
C LEU A 131 12.86 3.23 -11.43
N ALA A 132 12.02 3.24 -12.46
CA ALA A 132 12.37 2.59 -13.71
C ALA A 132 13.19 3.57 -14.56
N PRO A 133 14.33 3.14 -15.13
CA PRO A 133 15.18 4.03 -15.90
C PRO A 133 14.44 4.65 -17.10
N GLU A 134 14.66 5.94 -17.32
CA GLU A 134 14.25 6.70 -18.50
C GLU A 134 15.24 6.50 -19.67
N ARG A 135 15.49 5.25 -20.08
CA ARG A 135 16.42 4.87 -21.18
C ARG A 135 17.91 5.27 -20.95
N LYS A 136 18.79 4.55 -21.67
CA LYS A 136 20.29 4.55 -21.71
C LYS A 136 21.03 5.16 -20.51
N GLN A 137 21.87 4.35 -19.85
CA GLN A 137 22.88 4.82 -18.88
C GLN A 137 23.54 6.12 -19.38
N GLY A 138 23.38 7.21 -18.62
CA GLY A 138 24.02 8.50 -18.89
C GLY A 138 23.09 9.68 -19.24
N THR A 139 21.79 9.46 -19.50
CA THR A 139 20.82 10.57 -19.66
C THR A 139 20.07 10.85 -18.36
N ARG A 140 20.19 12.08 -17.84
CA ARG A 140 19.35 12.54 -16.72
C ARG A 140 17.88 12.47 -17.13
N PRO A 141 17.00 11.88 -16.29
CA PRO A 141 15.56 11.92 -16.52
C PRO A 141 15.10 13.37 -16.69
N ALA A 142 14.13 13.58 -17.58
CA ALA A 142 13.66 14.92 -17.88
C ALA A 142 13.00 15.53 -16.63
N THR A 143 13.38 16.76 -16.28
CA THR A 143 12.72 17.49 -15.18
C THR A 143 11.23 17.59 -15.49
N GLY A 144 10.38 17.32 -14.49
CA GLY A 144 8.93 17.29 -14.68
C GLY A 144 8.37 15.94 -15.13
N SER A 145 9.16 14.88 -15.21
CA SER A 145 8.65 13.51 -15.43
C SER A 145 9.25 12.49 -14.48
N SER A 146 8.53 11.40 -14.30
CA SER A 146 9.00 10.26 -13.55
C SER A 146 8.44 8.96 -14.13
N LYS A 147 9.12 7.88 -13.77
CA LYS A 147 8.72 6.54 -14.14
C LYS A 147 9.01 5.61 -12.97
N VAL A 148 7.96 5.04 -12.41
CA VAL A 148 8.03 4.12 -11.26
C VAL A 148 7.54 2.76 -11.70
N ARG A 149 8.20 1.70 -11.25
CA ARG A 149 7.73 0.34 -11.40
C ARG A 149 7.45 -0.24 -10.02
N VAL A 150 6.30 -0.89 -9.90
CA VAL A 150 5.92 -1.69 -8.75
C VAL A 150 5.75 -3.14 -9.16
N HIS A 151 6.32 -4.04 -8.35
CA HIS A 151 6.13 -5.47 -8.46
C HIS A 151 5.49 -5.97 -7.16
N GLU A 152 4.19 -6.23 -7.20
CA GLU A 152 3.41 -6.77 -6.10
C GLU A 152 3.42 -8.28 -6.16
N THR A 153 4.08 -8.91 -5.19
CA THR A 153 4.43 -10.33 -5.29
C THR A 153 3.29 -11.24 -4.84
N LEU A 154 2.45 -10.81 -3.90
CA LEU A 154 1.27 -11.58 -3.48
C LEU A 154 0.14 -11.56 -4.53
N GLY A 155 0.02 -10.45 -5.26
CA GLY A 155 -0.95 -10.29 -6.35
C GLY A 155 -0.40 -10.67 -7.73
N GLU A 156 0.89 -11.02 -7.82
CA GLU A 156 1.61 -11.28 -9.09
C GLU A 156 1.43 -10.15 -10.12
N CYS A 157 1.33 -8.93 -9.61
CA CYS A 157 1.04 -7.74 -10.39
C CYS A 157 2.32 -6.94 -10.66
N THR A 158 2.60 -6.65 -11.92
CA THR A 158 3.69 -5.80 -12.35
C THR A 158 3.13 -4.58 -13.06
N THR A 159 3.35 -3.42 -12.44
CA THR A 159 2.78 -2.16 -12.89
C THR A 159 3.89 -1.16 -13.17
N LEU A 160 3.77 -0.49 -14.31
CA LEU A 160 4.61 0.62 -14.71
C LEU A 160 3.78 1.90 -14.72
N ILE A 161 4.18 2.85 -13.88
CA ILE A 161 3.54 4.14 -13.72
C ILE A 161 4.45 5.19 -14.35
N ARG A 162 3.88 6.04 -15.20
CA ARG A 162 4.54 7.23 -15.73
C ARG A 162 3.78 8.44 -15.23
N ALA A 163 4.49 9.43 -14.71
CA ALA A 163 3.91 10.71 -14.34
C ALA A 163 4.65 11.82 -15.08
N LYS A 164 3.91 12.83 -15.54
CA LYS A 164 4.46 14.01 -16.17
C LYS A 164 3.71 15.24 -15.67
N GLN A 165 4.43 16.16 -15.08
CA GLN A 165 3.88 17.47 -14.74
C GLN A 165 3.65 18.29 -16.01
N LYS A 166 2.46 18.89 -16.09
CA LYS A 166 2.08 19.90 -17.06
C LYS A 166 1.33 20.99 -16.29
N ASP A 167 1.95 22.16 -16.20
CA ASP A 167 1.44 23.28 -15.41
C ASP A 167 1.23 22.87 -13.92
N ASP A 168 0.01 23.02 -13.40
CA ASP A 168 -0.39 22.68 -12.03
C ASP A 168 -1.00 21.27 -11.89
N VAL A 169 -0.88 20.45 -12.94
CA VAL A 169 -1.41 19.07 -12.98
C VAL A 169 -0.29 18.08 -13.27
N VAL A 170 -0.37 16.90 -12.66
CA VAL A 170 0.43 15.73 -12.99
C VAL A 170 -0.43 14.74 -13.76
N ILE A 171 -0.08 14.52 -15.02
CA ILE A 171 -0.71 13.53 -15.89
C ILE A 171 -0.05 12.18 -15.65
N THR A 172 -0.85 11.17 -15.35
CA THR A 172 -0.39 9.82 -15.07
C THR A 172 -0.78 8.86 -16.19
N ARG A 173 0.02 7.81 -16.38
CA ARG A 173 -0.29 6.67 -17.25
C ARG A 173 0.18 5.40 -16.58
N ILE A 174 -0.76 4.49 -16.34
CA ILE A 174 -0.51 3.19 -15.75
C ILE A 174 -0.52 2.12 -16.84
N LYS A 175 0.45 1.22 -16.80
CA LYS A 175 0.47 -0.01 -17.59
C LYS A 175 0.67 -1.17 -16.64
N SER A 176 -0.28 -2.10 -16.60
CA SER A 176 -0.23 -3.26 -15.71
C SER A 176 -0.63 -4.53 -16.47
N ASN A 177 -0.26 -5.68 -15.91
CA ASN A 177 -0.82 -6.98 -16.28
C ASN A 177 -2.13 -7.30 -15.54
N CYS A 178 -2.60 -6.44 -14.64
CA CYS A 178 -3.84 -6.59 -13.88
C CYS A 178 -4.90 -5.60 -14.38
N GLU A 179 -6.12 -6.09 -14.67
CA GLU A 179 -7.19 -5.30 -15.27
C GLU A 179 -7.74 -4.22 -14.33
N ASP A 180 -7.92 -4.56 -13.05
CA ASP A 180 -8.33 -3.64 -11.98
C ASP A 180 -7.34 -2.48 -11.79
N VAL A 181 -6.04 -2.76 -11.88
CA VAL A 181 -4.98 -1.73 -11.84
C VAL A 181 -5.01 -0.83 -13.08
N VAL A 182 -5.33 -1.37 -14.25
CA VAL A 182 -5.50 -0.57 -15.46
C VAL A 182 -6.72 0.35 -15.32
N ALA A 183 -7.86 -0.19 -14.88
CA ALA A 183 -9.07 0.58 -14.62
C ALA A 183 -8.82 1.69 -13.57
N PHE A 184 -8.14 1.37 -12.47
CA PHE A 184 -7.70 2.35 -11.48
C PHE A 184 -6.93 3.50 -12.15
N GLY A 185 -5.96 3.18 -13.00
CA GLY A 185 -5.14 4.18 -13.69
C GLY A 185 -5.89 5.06 -14.69
N GLU A 186 -7.04 4.60 -15.20
CA GLU A 186 -7.92 5.42 -16.04
C GLU A 186 -8.69 6.45 -15.19
N GLU A 187 -9.18 6.03 -14.02
CA GLU A 187 -9.88 6.90 -13.06
C GLU A 187 -8.97 7.98 -12.45
N VAL A 188 -7.67 7.69 -12.22
CA VAL A 188 -6.70 8.61 -11.59
C VAL A 188 -5.65 9.17 -12.55
N SER A 189 -6.07 9.43 -13.79
CA SER A 189 -5.18 9.83 -14.88
C SER A 189 -4.63 11.27 -14.77
N GLU A 190 -5.24 12.12 -13.93
CA GLU A 190 -4.80 13.50 -13.68
C GLU A 190 -4.92 13.80 -12.18
N LEU A 191 -3.88 14.44 -11.62
CA LEU A 191 -3.87 14.89 -10.22
C LEU A 191 -3.29 16.30 -10.15
N SER A 192 -3.98 17.24 -9.49
CA SER A 192 -3.44 18.57 -9.23
C SER A 192 -2.25 18.51 -8.27
N VAL A 193 -1.22 19.32 -8.53
CA VAL A 193 -0.03 19.41 -7.68
C VAL A 193 -0.41 19.77 -6.23
N SER A 194 -1.43 20.61 -6.06
CA SER A 194 -1.93 21.02 -4.75
C SER A 194 -2.58 19.88 -3.94
N SER A 195 -3.12 18.86 -4.60
CA SER A 195 -3.76 17.72 -3.92
C SER A 195 -2.73 16.69 -3.45
N LEU A 196 -1.54 16.63 -4.07
CA LEU A 196 -0.51 15.60 -3.80
C LEU A 196 -0.03 15.55 -2.34
N CYS A 197 -0.20 16.62 -1.56
CA CYS A 197 0.13 16.66 -0.14
C CYS A 197 -0.94 16.01 0.77
N ARG A 198 -2.08 15.60 0.22
CA ARG A 198 -3.19 15.00 0.98
C ARG A 198 -2.99 13.49 1.11
N ALA A 199 -3.56 12.92 2.18
CA ALA A 199 -3.59 11.47 2.39
C ALA A 199 -4.39 10.74 1.30
N ASN A 200 -5.45 11.39 0.79
CA ASN A 200 -6.28 10.90 -0.29
C ASN A 200 -6.46 12.00 -1.37
N PRO A 201 -5.49 12.15 -2.30
CA PRO A 201 -5.55 13.15 -3.34
C PRO A 201 -6.68 12.82 -4.31
N GLU A 202 -7.61 13.77 -4.49
CA GLU A 202 -8.69 13.72 -5.48
C GLU A 202 -9.58 12.46 -5.44
N GLY A 203 -9.70 11.86 -4.26
CA GLY A 203 -10.52 10.66 -4.09
C GLY A 203 -9.90 9.40 -4.69
N MET A 204 -8.57 9.35 -4.79
CA MET A 204 -7.81 8.20 -5.30
C MET A 204 -8.21 6.88 -4.61
N LEU A 205 -8.50 6.89 -3.31
CA LEU A 205 -8.87 5.67 -2.59
C LEU A 205 -10.30 5.21 -2.91
N GLU A 206 -11.22 6.13 -3.15
CA GLU A 206 -12.57 5.83 -3.63
C GLU A 206 -12.51 5.28 -5.04
N ALA A 207 -11.68 5.85 -5.92
CA ALA A 207 -11.44 5.30 -7.25
C ALA A 207 -10.88 3.88 -7.19
N ALA A 208 -9.93 3.61 -6.28
CA ALA A 208 -9.41 2.26 -6.05
C ALA A 208 -10.50 1.28 -5.58
N GLU A 209 -11.37 1.72 -4.67
CA GLU A 209 -12.51 0.92 -4.19
C GLU A 209 -13.51 0.63 -5.33
N ASP A 210 -13.87 1.64 -6.12
CA ASP A 210 -14.89 1.55 -7.18
C ASP A 210 -14.49 0.57 -8.30
N VAL A 211 -13.19 0.46 -8.59
CA VAL A 211 -12.66 -0.50 -9.58
C VAL A 211 -12.33 -1.87 -8.97
N GLY A 212 -12.53 -2.04 -7.66
CA GLY A 212 -12.28 -3.29 -6.96
C GLY A 212 -10.80 -3.62 -6.76
N LEU A 213 -9.94 -2.61 -6.65
CA LEU A 213 -8.52 -2.80 -6.39
C LEU A 213 -8.31 -3.50 -5.05
N SER A 214 -7.35 -4.42 -4.99
CA SER A 214 -7.00 -5.10 -3.75
C SER A 214 -6.68 -4.11 -2.61
N PRO A 215 -7.21 -4.31 -1.39
CA PRO A 215 -7.01 -3.39 -0.28
C PRO A 215 -5.59 -3.35 0.27
N PHE A 216 -4.76 -4.35 -0.08
CA PHE A 216 -3.32 -4.34 0.21
C PHE A 216 -2.47 -3.89 -0.98
N SER A 217 -3.06 -3.31 -2.02
CA SER A 217 -2.29 -2.86 -3.17
C SER A 217 -1.32 -1.73 -2.82
N PHE A 218 -0.10 -1.86 -3.33
CA PHE A 218 0.98 -0.89 -3.30
C PHE A 218 1.00 -0.01 -4.56
N VAL A 219 0.07 -0.18 -5.50
CA VAL A 219 -0.06 0.70 -6.67
C VAL A 219 -0.40 2.14 -6.27
N PRO A 220 -1.36 2.42 -5.36
CA PRO A 220 -1.64 3.80 -4.94
C PRO A 220 -0.42 4.53 -4.34
N PRO A 221 0.34 3.98 -3.38
CA PRO A 221 1.54 4.67 -2.89
C PRO A 221 2.66 4.76 -3.95
N ALA A 222 2.76 3.80 -4.87
CA ALA A 222 3.69 3.89 -6.01
C ALA A 222 3.30 5.01 -6.98
N LEU A 223 2.00 5.21 -7.24
CA LEU A 223 1.46 6.30 -8.04
C LEU A 223 1.80 7.65 -7.41
N MET A 224 1.59 7.78 -6.10
CA MET A 224 1.94 8.99 -5.36
C MET A 224 3.44 9.27 -5.39
N THR A 225 4.27 8.24 -5.27
CA THR A 225 5.72 8.37 -5.44
C THR A 225 6.06 8.92 -6.83
N ALA A 226 5.46 8.37 -7.89
CA ALA A 226 5.67 8.86 -9.24
C ALA A 226 5.25 10.34 -9.38
N CYS A 227 4.09 10.72 -8.84
CA CYS A 227 3.58 12.08 -8.92
C CYS A 227 4.45 13.08 -8.17
N TRP A 228 4.90 12.75 -6.97
CA TRP A 228 5.79 13.60 -6.17
C TRP A 228 7.13 13.86 -6.87
N ILE A 229 7.69 12.83 -7.52
CA ILE A 229 8.94 12.98 -8.29
C ILE A 229 8.69 13.87 -9.51
N ALA A 230 7.62 13.61 -10.27
CA ALA A 230 7.29 14.40 -11.45
C ALA A 230 7.00 15.87 -11.10
N ALA A 231 6.37 16.12 -9.94
CA ALA A 231 6.08 17.47 -9.44
C ALA A 231 7.28 18.16 -8.76
N GLY A 232 8.46 17.52 -8.70
CA GLY A 232 9.64 18.07 -8.04
C GLY A 232 9.54 18.16 -6.50
N MET A 233 8.55 17.49 -5.89
CA MET A 233 8.39 17.42 -4.43
C MET A 233 9.43 16.49 -3.78
N VAL A 234 10.01 15.58 -4.57
CA VAL A 234 11.17 14.76 -4.19
C VAL A 234 12.30 15.11 -5.13
N ALA A 235 13.47 15.45 -4.58
CA ALA A 235 14.64 15.77 -5.37
C ALA A 235 15.10 14.53 -6.16
N GLN A 236 15.21 14.67 -7.49
CA GLN A 236 15.61 13.58 -8.37
C GLN A 236 17.02 13.02 -8.04
N GLY A 237 17.93 13.88 -7.58
CA GLY A 237 19.25 13.43 -7.10
C GLY A 237 19.22 12.63 -5.80
N LEU A 238 18.15 12.73 -5.00
CA LEU A 238 17.98 11.91 -3.77
C LEU A 238 17.67 10.46 -4.13
N ILE A 239 16.91 10.26 -5.19
CA ILE A 239 16.39 8.96 -5.63
C ILE A 239 17.33 8.27 -6.63
N GLU A 240 18.28 9.00 -7.21
CA GLU A 240 19.39 8.43 -7.99
C GLU A 240 20.32 7.62 -7.05
N GLY A 241 20.33 6.30 -7.21
CA GLY A 241 21.13 5.40 -6.38
C GLY A 241 20.47 4.98 -5.06
N MET A 242 19.21 5.37 -4.85
CA MET A 242 18.42 4.85 -3.73
C MET A 242 18.02 3.40 -4.00
N GLU A 243 18.14 2.54 -2.97
CA GLU A 243 17.61 1.19 -3.01
C GLU A 243 16.09 1.20 -3.25
N PRO A 244 15.50 0.13 -3.82
CA PRO A 244 14.06 -0.01 -3.91
C PRO A 244 13.39 0.09 -2.55
N GLN A 245 12.19 0.65 -2.49
CA GLN A 245 11.32 0.43 -1.35
C GLN A 245 10.87 -1.04 -1.38
N THR A 246 10.87 -1.71 -0.23
CA THR A 246 10.56 -3.14 -0.17
C THR A 246 9.58 -3.49 0.94
N VAL A 247 8.72 -4.45 0.67
CA VAL A 247 7.85 -5.10 1.66
C VAL A 247 8.13 -6.60 1.65
N VAL A 248 8.56 -7.11 2.81
CA VAL A 248 8.99 -8.50 2.99
C VAL A 248 8.09 -9.18 4.02
N PHE A 249 7.55 -10.34 3.69
CA PHE A 249 6.73 -11.15 4.59
C PHE A 249 7.64 -12.13 5.32
N MET A 250 7.76 -11.98 6.64
CA MET A 250 8.76 -12.69 7.42
C MET A 250 8.23 -13.99 8.04
N PRO A 251 9.07 -15.03 8.16
CA PRO A 251 8.82 -16.16 9.04
C PRO A 251 8.57 -15.72 10.48
N ARG A 252 7.82 -16.54 11.24
CA ARG A 252 7.50 -16.25 12.65
C ARG A 252 8.77 -16.05 13.51
N ASP A 253 9.79 -16.86 13.24
CA ASP A 253 10.92 -17.09 14.16
C ASP A 253 12.19 -16.30 13.79
N GLU A 254 12.16 -15.47 12.75
CA GLU A 254 13.29 -14.61 12.41
C GLU A 254 13.31 -13.36 13.30
N GLU A 255 14.36 -13.22 14.12
CA GLU A 255 14.68 -11.95 14.77
C GLU A 255 15.18 -10.95 13.73
N VAL A 256 14.72 -9.70 13.83
CA VAL A 256 15.27 -8.60 13.03
C VAL A 256 16.54 -8.15 13.75
N HIS A 257 17.71 -8.49 13.19
CA HIS A 257 19.00 -7.98 13.66
C HIS A 257 19.25 -6.55 13.18
#